data_AF-A0A914YEU5-F1
#
_entry.id   AF-A0A914YEU5-F1
#
_cell.length_a   1.000
_cell.length_b   1.000
_cell.length_c   1.000
_cell.angle_alpha   90.00
_cell.angle_beta   90.00
_cell.angle_gamma   90.00
#
_symmetry.space_group_name_H-M   'P 1'
#
loop_
_entity.id
_entity.type
_entity.pdbx_description
1 polymer ?
#
loop_
_entity_poly.entity_id
_entity_poly.type
_entity_poly.pdbx_seq_one_letter_code
_entity_poly.pdbx_strand_id
1 'polypeptide(L)'
;MLCTFGSNGITSADSGGPLMAFINGRWFLEGIANAEMEFLNQKPEIHFLSESLFTKTSSYCAWIEEETKNEALCQRHNFMINNYGK
;
A
#
# COMPACT_ATOMS: atom_id res chain seq x y z
N MET A 1 0.34 1.03 -9.42
CA MET A 1 -0.26 0.09 -8.45
C MET A 1 0.85 -0.53 -7.61
N LEU A 2 0.52 -1.02 -6.41
CA LEU A 2 1.36 -1.78 -5.48
C LEU A 2 0.63 -3.08 -5.14
N CYS A 3 1.35 -4.19 -5.13
CA CYS A 3 0.85 -5.45 -4.59
C CYS A 3 1.46 -5.69 -3.22
N THR A 4 0.67 -6.21 -2.30
CA THR A 4 1.12 -6.64 -0.97
C THR A 4 0.66 -8.07 -0.72
N PHE A 5 1.37 -8.78 0.15
CA PHE A 5 0.99 -10.11 0.60
C PHE A 5 0.91 -10.09 2.13
N GLY A 6 -0.15 -10.66 2.69
CA GLY A 6 -0.34 -10.72 4.13
C GLY A 6 -1.31 -11.83 4.53
N SER A 7 -1.42 -12.07 5.84
CA SER A 7 -2.33 -13.10 6.36
C SER A 7 -3.81 -12.73 6.22
N ASN A 8 -4.09 -11.42 6.16
CA ASN A 8 -5.41 -10.87 5.96
C ASN A 8 -5.35 -9.93 4.75
N GLY A 9 -6.09 -10.25 3.69
CA GLY A 9 -6.25 -9.35 2.55
C GLY A 9 -7.17 -8.18 2.89
N ILE A 10 -7.34 -7.28 1.93
CA ILE A 10 -8.35 -6.21 1.98
C ILE A 10 -9.70 -6.70 1.45
N THR A 11 -10.78 -6.09 1.94
CA THR A 11 -12.14 -6.29 1.45
C THR A 11 -12.65 -5.07 0.70
N SER A 12 -13.79 -5.19 0.02
CA SER A 12 -14.51 -4.06 -0.57
C SER A 12 -14.80 -2.92 0.43
N ALA A 13 -14.99 -3.24 1.71
CA ALA A 13 -15.21 -2.23 2.76
C ALA A 13 -13.94 -1.44 3.12
N ASP A 14 -12.75 -1.96 2.81
CA ASP A 14 -11.47 -1.30 3.06
C ASP A 14 -11.06 -0.34 1.93
N SER A 15 -11.79 -0.34 0.80
CA SER A 15 -11.48 0.49 -0.37
C SER A 15 -11.38 1.98 0.00
N GLY A 16 -10.33 2.64 -0.49
CA GLY A 16 -9.99 4.02 -0.11
C GLY A 16 -9.17 4.14 1.19
N GLY A 17 -9.04 3.06 1.96
CA GLY A 17 -8.21 3.02 3.17
C GLY A 17 -6.70 3.10 2.89
N PRO A 18 -5.89 3.55 3.85
CA PRO A 18 -4.47 3.77 3.64
C PRO A 18 -3.62 2.51 3.86
N LEU A 19 -2.66 2.26 2.96
CA LEU A 19 -1.49 1.40 3.22
C LEU A 19 -0.38 2.26 3.81
N MET A 20 -0.08 2.05 5.10
CA MET A 20 0.85 2.87 5.86
C MET A 20 2.14 2.13 6.16
N ALA A 21 3.29 2.80 6.01
CA ALA A 21 4.60 2.32 6.43
C ALA A 21 5.13 3.17 7.59
N PHE A 22 5.62 2.53 8.66
CA PHE A 22 6.29 3.23 9.75
C PHE A 22 7.81 3.21 9.53
N ILE A 23 8.40 4.37 9.25
CA ILE A 23 9.81 4.52 8.92
C ILE A 23 10.39 5.63 9.80
N ASN A 24 11.48 5.32 10.52
CA ASN A 24 12.21 6.30 11.33
C ASN A 24 11.33 7.15 12.27
N GLY A 25 10.32 6.54 12.92
CA GLY A 25 9.46 7.23 13.87
C GLY A 25 8.26 7.97 13.25
N ARG A 26 8.03 7.85 11.93
CA ARG A 26 6.95 8.53 11.21
C ARG A 26 6.15 7.56 10.35
N TRP A 27 4.87 7.87 10.16
CA TRP A 27 3.98 7.12 9.27
C TRP A 27 3.95 7.76 7.89
N PHE A 28 4.04 6.93 6.84
CA PHE A 28 4.00 7.32 5.45
C PHE A 28 2.90 6.59 4.71
N LEU A 29 2.17 7.31 3.84
CA LEU A 29 1.13 6.75 2.99
C LEU A 29 1.76 6.22 1.70
N GLU A 30 1.89 4.89 1.59
CA GLU A 30 2.51 4.22 0.44
C GLU A 30 1.49 3.84 -0.63
N GLY A 31 0.25 3.54 -0.22
CA GLY A 31 -0.81 3.18 -1.14
C GLY A 31 -2.21 3.45 -0.61
N ILE A 32 -3.18 3.37 -1.52
CA ILE A 32 -4.62 3.47 -1.22
C ILE A 32 -5.28 2.17 -1.64
N ALA A 33 -6.03 1.54 -0.75
CA ALA A 33 -6.67 0.25 -0.96
C ALA A 33 -7.58 0.31 -2.20
N ASN A 34 -7.37 -0.62 -3.12
CA ASN A 34 -8.24 -0.83 -4.26
C ASN A 34 -8.75 -2.27 -4.22
N ALA A 35 -9.99 -2.42 -3.76
CA ALA A 35 -10.64 -3.71 -3.60
C ALA A 35 -11.32 -4.24 -4.88
N GLU A 36 -11.10 -3.62 -6.04
CA GLU A 36 -11.59 -4.15 -7.33
C GLU A 36 -11.02 -5.53 -7.65
N MET A 37 -9.94 -5.93 -6.98
CA MET A 37 -9.27 -7.21 -7.13
C MET A 37 -9.45 -8.06 -5.86
N GLU A 38 -10.69 -8.48 -5.54
CA GLU A 38 -10.97 -9.60 -4.62
C GLU A 38 -10.49 -10.92 -5.27
N PHE A 39 -9.17 -11.09 -5.45
CA PHE A 39 -8.61 -12.35 -5.90
C PHE A 39 -8.63 -13.35 -4.73
N LEU A 40 -9.43 -14.40 -4.90
CA LEU A 40 -9.32 -15.69 -4.21
C LEU A 40 -9.78 -15.80 -2.75
N ASN A 41 -10.67 -14.92 -2.27
CA ASN A 41 -11.42 -15.20 -1.03
C ASN A 41 -12.46 -16.35 -1.18
N GLN A 42 -12.50 -17.03 -2.32
CA GLN A 42 -13.44 -18.13 -2.60
C GLN A 42 -12.94 -19.51 -2.16
N LYS A 43 -11.74 -19.65 -1.58
CA LYS A 43 -11.25 -20.94 -1.06
C LYS A 43 -10.90 -20.85 0.43
N PRO A 44 -11.77 -21.35 1.33
CA PRO A 44 -11.59 -21.27 2.78
C PRO A 44 -10.44 -22.13 3.34
N GLU A 45 -9.65 -22.79 2.50
CA GLU A 45 -8.55 -23.67 2.93
C GLU A 45 -7.14 -23.09 2.71
N ILE A 46 -7.00 -21.92 2.05
CA ILE A 46 -5.69 -21.31 1.75
C ILE A 46 -5.64 -19.87 2.29
N HIS A 47 -5.86 -19.70 3.60
CA HIS A 47 -5.83 -18.40 4.30
C HIS A 47 -4.43 -17.93 4.72
N PHE A 48 -3.35 -18.40 4.08
CA PHE A 48 -2.00 -18.06 4.55
C PHE A 48 -1.40 -16.82 3.91
N LEU A 49 -1.76 -16.49 2.67
CA LEU A 49 -1.25 -15.34 1.94
C LEU A 49 -2.33 -14.80 0.99
N SER A 50 -2.95 -13.68 1.36
CA SER A 50 -3.81 -12.91 0.47
C SER A 50 -2.99 -11.85 -0.23
N GLU A 51 -3.05 -11.83 -1.56
CA GLU A 51 -2.57 -10.70 -2.34
C GLU A 51 -3.57 -9.54 -2.22
N SER A 52 -3.08 -8.31 -2.10
CA SER A 52 -3.93 -7.12 -2.04
C SER A 52 -3.33 -6.01 -2.89
N LEU A 53 -4.20 -5.36 -3.66
CA LEU A 53 -3.83 -4.31 -4.61
C LEU A 53 -4.09 -2.93 -4.02
N PHE A 54 -3.14 -2.04 -4.23
CA PHE A 54 -3.21 -0.66 -3.83
C PHE A 54 -2.84 0.26 -4.99
N THR A 55 -3.47 1.43 -5.05
CA THR A 55 -2.98 2.54 -5.87
C THR A 55 -1.67 3.04 -5.27
N LYS A 56 -0.62 3.14 -6.10
CA LYS A 56 0.70 3.59 -5.65
C LYS A 56 0.68 5.11 -5.47
N THR A 57 0.66 5.62 -4.25
CA THR A 57 0.54 7.07 -3.99
C THR A 57 1.71 7.85 -4.58
N SER A 58 2.91 7.25 -4.56
CA SER A 58 4.11 7.90 -5.08
C SER A 58 4.05 8.24 -6.57
N SER A 59 3.15 7.60 -7.34
CA SER A 59 2.92 7.90 -8.75
C SER A 59 2.17 9.23 -8.96
N TYR A 60 1.57 9.78 -7.91
CA TYR A 60 0.75 11.00 -7.94
C TYR A 60 1.36 12.15 -7.13
N CYS A 61 2.62 12.04 -6.70
CA CYS A 61 3.23 13.03 -5.80
C CYS A 61 3.10 14.48 -6.27
N ALA A 62 3.39 14.76 -7.54
CA ALA A 62 3.30 16.13 -8.06
C ALA A 62 1.87 16.70 -7.95
N TRP A 63 0.87 15.88 -8.31
CA TRP A 63 -0.53 16.26 -8.20
C TRP A 63 -0.96 16.46 -6.74
N ILE A 64 -0.58 15.55 -5.83
CA ILE A 64 -0.90 15.66 -4.41
C ILE A 64 -0.30 16.93 -3.80
N GLU A 65 0.97 17.21 -4.09
CA GLU A 65 1.66 18.41 -3.59
C GLU A 65 1.00 19.70 -4.11
N GLU A 66 0.61 19.72 -5.39
CA GLU A 66 -0.09 20.85 -6.00
C GLU A 66 -1.47 21.09 -5.34
N GLU A 67 -2.32 20.07 -5.30
CA GLU A 67 -3.70 20.19 -4.77
C GLU A 67 -3.73 20.51 -3.28
N THR A 68 -2.76 20.00 -2.52
CA THR A 68 -2.64 20.27 -1.08
C THR A 68 -1.83 21.52 -0.78
N LYS A 69 -1.40 22.29 -1.79
CA LYS A 69 -0.57 23.50 -1.63
C LYS A 69 0.67 23.23 -0.76
N ASN A 70 1.29 22.07 -0.96
CA ASN A 70 2.44 21.56 -0.21
C ASN A 70 2.19 21.25 1.28
N GLU A 71 0.93 21.11 1.73
CA GLU A 71 0.63 20.61 3.07
C GLU A 71 0.96 19.11 3.19
N ALA A 72 0.72 18.33 2.13
CA ALA A 72 1.20 16.96 2.01
C ALA A 72 2.41 16.90 1.07
N LEU A 73 3.54 16.41 1.58
CA LEU A 73 4.81 16.34 0.85
C LEU A 73 5.21 14.90 0.59
N CYS A 74 5.62 14.62 -0.65
CA CYS A 74 6.17 13.33 -1.03
C CYS A 74 7.59 13.17 -0.46
N GLN A 75 7.83 12.08 0.27
CA GLN A 75 9.17 11.77 0.76
C GLN A 75 9.72 10.55 0.05
N ARG A 76 10.81 10.73 -0.69
CA ARG A 76 11.56 9.63 -1.28
C ARG A 76 12.49 9.03 -0.22
N HIS A 77 12.14 7.84 0.24
CA HIS A 77 13.04 7.05 1.06
C HIS A 77 13.92 6.20 0.15
N ASN A 78 15.23 6.32 0.28
CA ASN A 78 16.14 5.31 -0.22
C ASN A 78 15.96 4.09 0.66
N PHE A 79 15.12 3.15 0.24
CA PHE A 79 15.11 1.83 0.85
C PHE A 79 16.48 1.20 0.60
N MET A 80 17.28 1.10 1.65
CA MET A 80 18.36 0.11 1.67
C MET A 80 17.65 -1.24 1.66
N ILE A 81 17.44 -1.80 0.46
CA ILE A 81 17.01 -3.19 0.33
C ILE A 81 18.18 -4.02 0.85
N ASN A 82 18.17 -4.31 2.15
CA ASN A 82 18.98 -5.38 2.69
C ASN A 82 18.37 -6.65 2.10
N ASN A 83 18.99 -7.16 1.03
CA ASN A 83 18.73 -8.49 0.51
C ASN A 83 19.05 -9.51 1.61
N TYR A 84 18.09 -9.79 2.48
CA TYR A 84 18.13 -10.95 3.36
C TYR A 84 17.46 -12.11 2.62
N GLY A 85 18.28 -13.10 2.26
CA GLY A 85 17.80 -14.44 1.89
C GLY A 85 18.34 -14.96 0.56
N LYS A 86 19.52 -15.59 0.61
CA LYS A 86 19.84 -16.75 -0.24
C LYS A 86 19.05 -17.96 0.23
#